data_AF-A0A6S5DAE8-F1
#
_entry.id   AF-A0A6S5DAE8-F1
#
_cell.length_a   1.000
_cell.length_b   1.000
_cell.length_c   1.000
_cell.angle_alpha   90.00
_cell.angle_beta   90.00
_cell.angle_gamma   90.00
#
_symmetry.space_group_name_H-M   'P 1'
#
loop_
_entity.id
_entity.type
_entity.pdbx_description
1 polymer ?
#
loop_
_entity_poly.entity_id
_entity_poly.type
_entity_poly.pdbx_seq_one_letter_code
_entity_poly.pdbx_strand_id
1 'polypeptide(L)'
;MNKPVTLLLATLLAPLSGQLCAEESVTMDGKQYSTIEVNGQTYLIPDNGSKKRVARSLDGKAPQQTLRRGDVLMQGAASPELTVSGTLLVEADDATAKALATRHGLNFKQSSGGIALLEAKSGTDLNAIATKLKSEGVNVQIELSGAEQQPK
;
A
#
# COMPACT_ATOMS: atom_id res chain seq x y z
N MET A 1 -8.47 -58.77 23.20
CA MET A 1 -9.33 -58.92 22.01
C MET A 1 -9.90 -57.55 21.68
N ASN A 2 -9.53 -57.05 20.50
CA ASN A 2 -9.48 -55.64 20.15
C ASN A 2 -10.82 -55.14 19.61
N LYS A 3 -11.23 -53.90 19.94
CA LYS A 3 -11.98 -53.03 19.02
C LYS A 3 -11.56 -51.56 19.18
N PRO A 4 -11.24 -50.86 18.08
CA PRO A 4 -10.68 -49.51 18.12
C PRO A 4 -11.75 -48.43 18.30
N VAL A 5 -11.39 -47.37 19.03
CA VAL A 5 -12.13 -46.11 19.09
C VAL A 5 -11.93 -45.38 17.77
N THR A 6 -13.01 -45.22 16.99
CA THR A 6 -13.00 -44.42 15.77
C THR A 6 -13.11 -42.94 16.13
N LEU A 7 -11.98 -42.24 16.09
CA LEU A 7 -11.95 -40.78 16.16
C LEU A 7 -12.20 -40.23 14.75
N LEU A 8 -13.42 -39.78 14.46
CA LEU A 8 -13.73 -39.05 13.23
C LEU A 8 -13.13 -37.64 13.34
N LEU A 9 -11.96 -37.46 12.75
CA LEU A 9 -11.33 -36.15 12.56
C LEU A 9 -12.07 -35.42 11.43
N ALA A 10 -13.02 -34.57 11.78
CA ALA A 10 -13.65 -33.66 10.82
C ALA A 10 -12.63 -32.59 10.41
N THR A 11 -11.91 -32.82 9.31
CA THR A 11 -11.12 -31.78 8.65
C THR A 11 -12.09 -30.75 8.08
N LEU A 12 -12.23 -29.64 8.80
CA LEU A 12 -12.87 -28.43 8.33
C LEU A 12 -12.10 -27.94 7.10
N LEU A 13 -12.64 -28.14 5.90
CA LEU A 13 -12.15 -27.45 4.71
C LEU A 13 -12.47 -25.96 4.90
N ALA A 14 -11.50 -25.20 5.38
CA ALA A 14 -11.50 -23.77 5.18
C ALA A 14 -11.35 -23.53 3.67
N PRO A 15 -12.26 -22.81 3.00
CA PRO A 15 -11.94 -22.25 1.71
C PRO A 15 -10.85 -21.21 1.97
N LEU A 16 -9.61 -21.54 1.63
CA LEU A 16 -8.56 -20.57 1.46
C LEU A 16 -8.94 -19.74 0.23
N SER A 17 -9.84 -18.76 0.43
CA SER A 17 -10.07 -17.69 -0.52
C SER A 17 -8.85 -16.77 -0.48
N GLY A 18 -7.69 -17.31 -0.87
CA GLY A 18 -6.61 -16.52 -1.38
C GLY A 18 -7.08 -16.00 -2.72
N GLN A 19 -7.71 -14.82 -2.72
CA GLN A 19 -7.74 -14.00 -3.91
C GLN A 19 -6.27 -13.71 -4.24
N LEU A 20 -5.72 -14.56 -5.12
CA LEU A 20 -4.63 -14.15 -5.99
C LEU A 20 -5.19 -12.97 -6.78
N CYS A 21 -4.95 -11.75 -6.29
CA CYS A 21 -5.00 -10.58 -7.14
C CYS A 21 -3.88 -10.80 -8.17
N ALA A 22 -4.26 -11.33 -9.33
CA ALA A 22 -3.44 -11.23 -10.51
C ALA A 22 -3.13 -9.74 -10.69
N GLU A 23 -1.85 -9.40 -10.89
CA GLU A 23 -1.45 -8.05 -11.27
C GLU A 23 -2.17 -7.71 -12.58
N GLU A 24 -3.30 -7.02 -12.47
CA GLU A 24 -4.11 -6.65 -13.62
C GLU A 24 -3.41 -5.47 -14.30
N SER A 25 -2.87 -5.74 -15.50
CA SER A 25 -2.26 -4.70 -16.31
C SER A 25 -3.31 -4.09 -17.24
N VAL A 26 -3.48 -2.78 -17.18
CA VAL A 26 -4.41 -2.00 -18.02
C VAL A 26 -3.62 -1.25 -19.08
N THR A 27 -4.06 -1.29 -20.34
CA THR A 27 -3.47 -0.48 -21.42
C THR A 27 -4.35 0.73 -21.71
N MET A 28 -3.80 1.94 -21.60
CA MET A 28 -4.45 3.20 -21.94
C MET A 28 -3.51 4.02 -22.83
N ASP A 29 -3.99 4.52 -23.96
CA ASP A 29 -3.21 5.32 -24.93
C ASP A 29 -1.87 4.68 -25.34
N GLY A 30 -1.85 3.35 -25.47
CA GLY A 30 -0.65 2.58 -25.81
C GLY A 30 0.39 2.44 -24.70
N LYS A 31 0.10 2.96 -23.49
CA LYS A 31 0.93 2.78 -22.28
C LYS A 31 0.33 1.71 -21.38
N GLN A 32 1.20 0.91 -20.78
CA GLN A 32 0.81 -0.12 -19.81
C GLN A 32 0.82 0.47 -18.40
N TYR A 33 -0.20 0.13 -17.63
CA TYR A 33 -0.39 0.50 -16.24
C TYR A 33 -0.64 -0.76 -15.44
N SER A 34 -0.24 -0.75 -14.19
CA SER A 34 -0.57 -1.78 -13.22
C SER A 34 -1.52 -1.22 -12.18
N THR A 35 -2.34 -2.09 -11.58
CA THR A 35 -3.17 -1.72 -10.43
C THR A 35 -2.36 -1.66 -9.14
N ILE A 36 -2.62 -0.65 -8.30
CA ILE A 36 -2.06 -0.54 -6.95
C ILE A 36 -3.13 -0.05 -5.97
N GLU A 37 -3.20 -0.67 -4.79
CA GLU A 37 -4.07 -0.19 -3.71
C GLU A 37 -3.35 0.87 -2.88
N VAL A 38 -3.99 2.02 -2.69
CA VAL A 38 -3.50 3.14 -1.86
C VAL A 38 -4.67 3.67 -1.06
N ASN A 39 -4.52 3.82 0.25
CA ASN A 39 -5.59 4.28 1.15
C ASN A 39 -6.91 3.47 1.07
N GLY A 40 -6.84 2.20 0.67
CA GLY A 40 -8.03 1.34 0.48
C GLY A 40 -8.77 1.55 -0.84
N GLN A 41 -8.21 2.34 -1.75
CA GLN A 41 -8.73 2.56 -3.11
C GLN A 41 -7.74 2.02 -4.15
N THR A 42 -8.25 1.46 -5.24
CA THR A 42 -7.43 1.00 -6.37
C THR A 42 -7.11 2.16 -7.31
N TYR A 43 -5.83 2.29 -7.66
CA TYR A 43 -5.28 3.25 -8.61
C TYR A 43 -4.52 2.52 -9.72
N LEU A 44 -4.22 3.25 -10.79
CA LEU A 44 -3.39 2.82 -11.90
C LEU A 44 -2.07 3.58 -11.84
N ILE A 45 -0.97 2.83 -11.89
CA ILE A 45 0.39 3.35 -11.84
C ILE A 45 1.14 2.91 -13.10
N PRO A 46 1.88 3.79 -13.80
CA PRO A 46 2.60 3.41 -15.01
C PRO A 46 3.49 2.20 -14.78
N ASP A 47 3.31 1.17 -15.60
CA ASP A 47 4.21 0.03 -15.66
C ASP A 47 5.41 0.45 -16.51
N ASN A 48 6.41 1.05 -15.86
CA ASN A 48 7.62 1.55 -16.53
C ASN A 48 8.53 0.41 -17.06
N GLY A 49 8.01 -0.82 -17.16
CA GLY A 49 8.71 -1.94 -17.73
C GLY A 49 10.02 -2.21 -17.01
N SER A 50 10.10 -1.90 -15.70
CA SER A 50 11.22 -2.27 -14.85
C SER A 50 11.45 -3.74 -15.09
N LYS A 51 12.49 -4.02 -15.90
CA LYS A 51 12.70 -5.30 -16.56
C LYS A 51 12.36 -6.37 -15.55
N LYS A 52 11.28 -7.12 -15.80
CA LYS A 52 11.01 -8.41 -15.17
C LYS A 52 12.22 -9.30 -15.50
N ARG A 53 13.37 -9.05 -14.85
CA ARG A 53 14.38 -10.07 -14.68
C ARG A 53 13.64 -11.06 -13.83
N VAL A 54 13.21 -12.13 -14.49
CA VAL A 54 12.58 -13.29 -13.90
C VAL A 54 13.62 -13.94 -12.98
N ALA A 55 13.90 -13.30 -11.84
CA ALA A 55 14.28 -14.04 -10.66
C ALA A 55 13.04 -14.87 -10.38
N ARG A 56 13.10 -16.15 -10.75
CA ARG A 56 12.11 -17.15 -10.33
C ARG A 56 12.07 -17.07 -8.81
N SER A 57 11.18 -16.23 -8.28
CA SER A 57 10.84 -16.24 -6.87
C SER A 57 10.29 -17.65 -6.64
N LEU A 58 11.01 -18.44 -5.86
CA LEU A 58 10.64 -19.81 -5.48
C LEU A 58 9.26 -19.84 -4.79
N ASP A 59 8.78 -18.68 -4.39
CA ASP A 59 7.56 -18.48 -3.60
C ASP A 59 6.37 -18.04 -4.46
N GLY A 60 6.53 -17.88 -5.78
CA GLY A 60 5.45 -17.52 -6.71
C GLY A 60 4.80 -16.14 -6.48
N LYS A 61 5.26 -15.37 -5.50
CA LYS A 61 4.71 -14.06 -5.17
C LYS A 61 5.20 -13.02 -6.18
N ALA A 62 4.26 -12.42 -6.91
CA ALA A 62 4.57 -11.32 -7.81
C ALA A 62 5.21 -10.15 -7.02
N PRO A 63 6.21 -9.47 -7.57
CA PRO A 63 6.89 -8.36 -6.89
C PRO A 63 5.89 -7.22 -6.67
N GLN A 64 5.45 -7.05 -5.43
CA GLN A 64 4.53 -5.99 -5.05
C GLN A 64 5.08 -4.63 -5.47
N GLN A 65 4.31 -3.90 -6.27
CA GLN A 65 4.71 -2.60 -6.77
C GLN A 65 4.87 -1.62 -5.60
N THR A 66 6.07 -1.06 -5.46
CA THR A 66 6.38 -0.12 -4.38
C THR A 66 5.79 1.25 -4.70
N LEU A 67 5.30 1.95 -3.68
CA LEU A 67 4.77 3.31 -3.83
C LEU A 67 5.73 4.32 -3.22
N ARG A 68 6.32 5.18 -4.03
CA ARG A 68 7.37 6.14 -3.63
C ARG A 68 6.92 7.57 -3.88
N ARG A 69 7.57 8.50 -3.19
CA ARG A 69 7.41 9.94 -3.46
C ARG A 69 7.65 10.24 -4.93
N GLY A 70 6.74 10.99 -5.54
CA GLY A 70 6.79 11.38 -6.94
C GLY A 70 6.13 10.38 -7.89
N ASP A 71 5.72 9.20 -7.42
CA ASP A 71 4.94 8.28 -8.24
C ASP A 71 3.60 8.93 -8.60
N VAL A 72 3.20 8.74 -9.86
CA VAL A 72 1.94 9.27 -10.41
C VAL A 72 0.91 8.15 -10.45
N LEU A 73 -0.28 8.45 -9.94
CA LEU A 73 -1.43 7.58 -9.82
C LEU A 73 -2.60 8.16 -10.62
N MET A 74 -3.34 7.29 -11.27
CA MET A 74 -4.56 7.62 -12.01
C MET A 74 -5.74 6.83 -11.44
N GLN A 75 -6.91 7.46 -11.36
CA GLN A 75 -8.17 6.79 -10.98
C GLN A 75 -8.96 6.29 -12.21
N GLY A 76 -8.46 6.56 -13.41
CA GLY A 76 -9.08 6.25 -14.70
C GLY A 76 -8.63 7.26 -15.75
N ALA A 77 -8.94 7.00 -17.02
CA ALA A 77 -8.50 7.84 -18.15
C ALA A 77 -9.02 9.28 -18.12
N ALA A 78 -10.14 9.54 -17.42
CA ALA A 78 -10.77 10.86 -17.33
C ALA A 78 -10.52 11.58 -16.00
N SER A 79 -9.74 10.99 -15.09
CA SER A 79 -9.45 11.57 -13.77
C SER A 79 -8.14 12.37 -13.80
N PRO A 80 -8.01 13.41 -12.97
CA PRO A 80 -6.74 14.10 -12.83
C PRO A 80 -5.66 13.15 -12.30
N GLU A 81 -4.41 13.41 -12.71
CA GLU A 81 -3.26 12.74 -12.15
C GLU A 81 -3.07 13.14 -10.68
N LEU A 82 -2.81 12.15 -9.84
CA LEU A 82 -2.42 12.33 -8.45
C LEU A 82 -0.96 11.94 -8.29
N THR A 83 -0.22 12.70 -7.51
CA THR A 83 1.19 12.46 -7.22
C THR A 83 1.35 12.10 -5.75
N VAL A 84 2.12 11.06 -5.45
CA VAL A 84 2.47 10.71 -4.07
C VAL A 84 3.42 11.78 -3.51
N SER A 85 2.98 12.55 -2.52
CA SER A 85 3.77 13.69 -2.00
C SER A 85 5.03 13.25 -1.25
N GLY A 86 5.00 12.04 -0.68
CA GLY A 86 5.98 11.54 0.27
C GLY A 86 5.59 11.74 1.74
N THR A 87 4.39 12.26 2.03
CA THR A 87 3.90 12.45 3.40
C THR A 87 2.88 11.37 3.79
N LEU A 88 2.93 10.97 5.06
CA LEU A 88 1.93 10.16 5.74
C LEU A 88 1.20 11.03 6.77
N LEU A 89 -0.13 11.05 6.70
CA LEU A 89 -1.02 11.64 7.70
C LEU A 89 -1.31 10.55 8.74
N VAL A 90 -0.95 10.79 10.00
CA VAL A 90 -1.06 9.82 11.09
C VAL A 90 -1.91 10.40 12.21
N GLU A 91 -2.98 9.71 12.59
CA GLU A 91 -3.80 10.10 13.74
C GLU A 91 -3.10 9.70 15.05
N ALA A 92 -2.45 10.67 15.69
CA ALA A 92 -1.69 10.48 16.92
C ALA A 92 -1.37 11.85 17.56
N ASP A 93 -1.17 11.85 18.88
CA ASP A 93 -0.55 13.00 19.56
C ASP A 93 0.91 13.18 19.13
N ASP A 94 1.47 14.36 19.38
CA ASP A 94 2.85 14.73 19.01
C ASP A 94 3.92 13.78 19.52
N ALA A 95 3.79 13.28 20.76
CA ALA A 95 4.79 12.42 21.36
C ALA A 95 4.79 11.05 20.67
N THR A 96 3.60 10.49 20.49
CA THR A 96 3.37 9.24 19.75
C THR A 96 3.84 9.37 18.30
N ALA A 97 3.48 10.45 17.61
CA ALA A 97 3.88 10.70 16.22
C ALA A 97 5.40 10.81 16.04
N LYS A 98 6.11 11.51 16.94
CA LYS A 98 7.58 11.59 16.92
C LYS A 98 8.24 10.23 17.17
N ALA A 99 7.67 9.42 18.07
CA ALA A 99 8.14 8.08 18.33
C ALA A 99 7.95 7.17 17.11
N LEU A 100 6.77 7.20 16.47
CA LEU A 100 6.49 6.48 15.23
C LEU A 100 7.44 6.92 14.12
N ALA A 101 7.65 8.23 13.95
CA ALA A 101 8.55 8.75 12.93
C ALA A 101 9.97 8.18 13.10
N THR A 102 10.50 8.19 14.33
CA THR A 102 11.82 7.64 14.63
C THR A 102 11.90 6.15 14.33
N ARG A 103 10.92 5.37 14.78
CA ARG A 103 10.87 3.90 14.61
C ARG A 103 10.79 3.46 13.15
N HIS A 104 10.04 4.20 12.33
CA HIS A 104 9.82 3.88 10.92
C HIS A 104 10.76 4.64 9.96
N GLY A 105 11.72 5.40 10.49
CA GLY A 105 12.67 6.16 9.68
C GLY A 105 12.04 7.32 8.88
N LEU A 106 10.93 7.88 9.38
CA LEU A 106 10.25 9.05 8.85
C LEU A 106 10.69 10.32 9.58
N ASN A 107 10.30 11.48 9.08
CA ASN A 107 10.55 12.78 9.70
C ASN A 107 9.22 13.40 10.14
N PHE A 108 9.05 13.67 11.44
CA PHE A 108 7.93 14.46 11.93
C PHE A 108 8.07 15.91 11.44
N LYS A 109 7.02 16.45 10.82
CA LYS A 109 6.99 17.84 10.32
C LYS A 109 6.21 18.77 11.22
N GLN A 110 4.95 18.43 11.41
CA GLN A 110 3.98 19.20 12.16
C GLN A 110 2.81 18.30 12.53
N SER A 111 1.96 18.80 13.40
CA SER A 111 0.68 18.19 13.75
C SER A 111 -0.38 19.28 13.87
N SER A 112 -1.62 18.92 13.60
CA SER A 112 -2.78 19.78 13.79
C SER A 112 -4.01 18.91 13.99
N GLY A 113 -4.85 19.27 14.97
CA GLY A 113 -6.13 18.57 15.19
C GLY A 113 -6.02 17.07 15.47
N GLY A 114 -4.92 16.61 16.09
CA GLY A 114 -4.68 15.18 16.36
C GLY A 114 -4.12 14.38 15.18
N ILE A 115 -3.77 15.05 14.08
CA ILE A 115 -3.16 14.43 12.90
C ILE A 115 -1.74 14.99 12.73
N ALA A 116 -0.75 14.11 12.68
CA ALA A 116 0.64 14.41 12.41
C ALA A 116 1.00 14.16 10.95
N LEU A 117 1.86 15.02 10.40
CA LEU A 117 2.46 14.86 9.07
C LEU A 117 3.86 14.28 9.23
N LEU A 118 4.05 13.07 8.72
CA LEU A 118 5.32 12.35 8.74
C LEU A 118 5.86 12.23 7.31
N GLU A 119 7.00 12.87 7.01
CA GLU A 119 7.62 12.82 5.69
C GLU A 119 8.55 11.60 5.57
N ALA A 120 8.39 10.84 4.50
CA ALA A 120 9.23 9.73 4.15
C ALA A 120 10.57 10.20 3.56
N LYS A 121 11.64 9.45 3.85
CA LYS A 121 12.94 9.62 3.17
C LYS A 121 12.84 9.23 1.68
N SER A 122 13.78 9.71 0.89
CA SER A 122 13.86 9.34 -0.54
C SER A 122 14.01 7.83 -0.70
N GLY A 123 13.26 7.25 -1.65
CA GLY A 123 13.26 5.82 -1.94
C GLY A 123 12.46 4.94 -0.97
N THR A 124 11.89 5.51 0.10
CA THR A 124 10.99 4.76 1.01
C THR A 124 9.72 4.33 0.28
N ASP A 125 9.30 3.09 0.51
CA ASP A 125 8.00 2.58 0.07
C ASP A 125 6.91 2.94 1.08
N LEU A 126 6.07 3.93 0.73
CA LEU A 126 5.02 4.46 1.59
C LEU A 126 3.92 3.44 1.86
N ASN A 127 3.59 2.56 0.90
CA ASN A 127 2.56 1.53 1.09
C ASN A 127 3.00 0.49 2.12
N ALA A 128 4.27 0.10 2.09
CA ALA A 128 4.84 -0.79 3.10
C ALA A 128 4.82 -0.17 4.51
N ILE A 129 5.14 1.13 4.63
CA ILE A 129 5.08 1.83 5.93
C ILE A 129 3.64 1.97 6.41
N ALA A 130 2.71 2.39 5.55
CA ALA A 130 1.30 2.51 5.91
C ALA A 130 0.70 1.18 6.37
N THR A 131 1.07 0.07 5.71
CA THR A 131 0.62 -1.27 6.10
C THR A 131 1.13 -1.65 7.50
N LYS A 132 2.39 -1.35 7.82
CA LYS A 132 2.96 -1.60 9.16
C LYS A 132 2.24 -0.77 10.22
N LEU A 133 2.06 0.53 9.98
CA LEU A 133 1.34 1.42 10.91
C LEU A 133 -0.10 0.93 11.16
N LYS A 134 -0.84 0.53 10.11
CA LYS A 134 -2.17 -0.06 10.27
C LYS A 134 -2.16 -1.34 11.09
N SER A 135 -1.15 -2.20 10.91
CA SER A 135 -0.99 -3.43 11.71
C SER A 135 -0.66 -3.16 13.18
N GLU A 136 -0.11 -1.99 13.49
CA GLU A 136 0.13 -1.49 14.85
C GLU A 136 -1.10 -0.79 15.46
N GLY A 137 -2.23 -0.76 14.74
CA GLY A 137 -3.46 -0.11 15.17
C GLY A 137 -3.48 1.41 14.95
N VAL A 138 -2.55 1.93 14.14
CA VAL A 138 -2.46 3.36 13.84
C VAL A 138 -3.29 3.68 12.59
N ASN A 139 -4.17 4.69 12.70
CA ASN A 139 -4.88 5.22 11.54
C ASN A 139 -3.93 6.09 10.72
N VAL A 140 -3.77 5.76 9.44
CA VAL A 140 -2.79 6.39 8.55
C VAL A 140 -3.33 6.51 7.12
N GLN A 141 -3.04 7.65 6.51
CA GLN A 141 -3.33 7.95 5.11
C GLN A 141 -2.07 8.44 4.39
N ILE A 142 -1.83 7.93 3.19
CA ILE A 142 -0.78 8.43 2.29
C ILE A 142 -1.31 9.68 1.60
N GLU A 143 -0.58 10.78 1.67
CA GLU A 143 -0.95 12.01 1.00
C GLU A 143 -0.73 11.89 -0.51
N LEU A 144 -1.80 12.14 -1.26
CA LEU A 144 -1.81 12.21 -2.70
C LEU A 144 -2.13 13.66 -3.10
N SER A 145 -1.15 14.34 -3.69
CA SER A 145 -1.28 15.69 -4.21
C SER A 145 -1.70 15.66 -5.67
N GLY A 146 -2.81 16.30 -6.03
CA GLY A 146 -3.22 16.41 -7.43
C GLY A 146 -4.59 17.06 -7.55
N ALA A 147 -4.78 17.86 -8.60
CA ALA A 147 -5.95 18.69 -8.85
C ALA A 147 -6.60 19.20 -7.55
N GLU A 148 -5.85 19.99 -6.79
CA GLU A 148 -6.39 20.72 -5.65
C GLU A 148 -7.66 21.45 -6.10
N GLN A 149 -8.68 21.49 -5.23
CA GLN A 149 -9.81 22.37 -5.48
C GLN A 149 -9.26 23.78 -5.64
N GLN A 150 -9.33 24.31 -6.85
CA GLN A 150 -8.99 25.71 -7.06
C GLN A 150 -9.99 26.54 -6.25
N PRO A 151 -9.53 27.54 -5.48
CA PRO A 151 -10.42 28.47 -4.83
C PRO A 151 -11.39 29.05 -5.86
N LYS A 152 -12.68 29.05 -5.54
CA LYS A 152 -13.71 29.70 -6.37
C LYS A 152 -13.69 31.20 -6.19
#